data_AF-A0A3C1V7U0-F1
#
_entry.id   AF-A0A3C1V7U0-F1
#
_cell.length_a   1.000
_cell.length_b   1.000
_cell.length_c   1.000
_cell.angle_alpha   90.00
_cell.angle_beta   90.00
_cell.angle_gamma   90.00
#
_symmetry.space_group_name_H-M   'P 1'
#
loop_
_entity.id
_entity.type
_entity.pdbx_description
1 polymer ?
#
loop_
_entity_poly.entity_id
_entity_poly.type
_entity_poly.pdbx_seq_one_letter_code
_entity_poly.pdbx_strand_id
1 'polypeptide(L)'
;MTCTVRNFDRFVLTPIFWSFNIAAVVFLIGFHWWWLASAILGSFYTGIIGQMVHPKQTVSDLTQGSVTGAAATREEIGLSELQHRVLVSQACTHVGILSGVTIGIVLGTVLGWRWYFAAIVGFICLVFIGAILKVLFRSV
;
A
#
# COMPACT_ATOMS: atom_id res chain seq x y z
N MET A 1 0.45 -4.07 -24.50
CA MET A 1 0.55 -3.12 -23.38
C MET A 1 -0.18 -3.73 -22.20
N THR A 2 0.50 -4.62 -21.48
CA THR A 2 -0.07 -5.44 -20.39
C THR A 2 0.95 -5.41 -19.27
N CYS A 3 0.84 -4.41 -18.40
CA CYS A 3 1.72 -4.26 -17.23
C CYS A 3 1.06 -3.36 -16.17
N THR A 4 -0.28 -3.35 -16.07
CA THR A 4 -1.01 -2.49 -15.11
C THR A 4 -0.71 -2.88 -13.67
N VAL A 5 -0.67 -4.19 -13.39
CA VAL A 5 -0.30 -4.75 -12.07
C VAL A 5 1.16 -4.47 -11.74
N ARG A 6 2.08 -4.79 -12.66
CA ARG A 6 3.53 -4.58 -12.45
C ARG A 6 3.88 -3.11 -12.23
N ASN A 7 3.20 -2.21 -12.95
CA ASN A 7 3.38 -0.77 -12.77
C ASN A 7 2.81 -0.30 -11.43
N PHE A 8 1.64 -0.80 -11.01
CA PHE A 8 1.06 -0.46 -9.70
C PHE A 8 2.01 -0.86 -8.56
N ASP A 9 2.52 -2.08 -8.58
CA ASP A 9 3.45 -2.55 -7.55
C ASP A 9 4.75 -1.71 -7.52
N ARG A 10 5.37 -1.49 -8.68
CA ARG A 10 6.64 -0.75 -8.78
C ARG A 10 6.50 0.74 -8.42
N PHE A 11 5.40 1.40 -8.81
CA PHE A 11 5.24 2.84 -8.61
C PHE A 11 4.49 3.21 -7.33
N VAL A 12 3.74 2.27 -6.73
CA VAL A 12 2.90 2.55 -5.56
C VAL A 12 3.33 1.69 -4.38
N LEU A 13 3.26 0.36 -4.50
CA LEU A 13 3.41 -0.53 -3.37
C LEU A 13 4.86 -0.60 -2.85
N THR A 14 5.82 -0.79 -3.75
CA THR A 14 7.25 -0.89 -3.41
C THR A 14 7.77 0.39 -2.73
N PRO A 15 7.51 1.61 -3.24
CA PRO A 15 7.89 2.84 -2.55
C PRO A 15 7.27 2.98 -1.16
N ILE A 16 5.98 2.65 -1.00
CA ILE A 16 5.30 2.72 0.31
C ILE A 16 5.92 1.73 1.30
N PHE A 17 6.19 0.49 0.86
CA PHE A 17 6.86 -0.53 1.69
C PHE A 17 8.22 -0.04 2.19
N TRP A 18 9.07 0.48 1.30
CA TRP A 18 10.37 1.03 1.69
C TRP A 18 10.24 2.25 2.62
N SER A 19 9.24 3.10 2.40
CA SER A 19 8.97 4.25 3.27
C SER A 19 8.70 3.81 4.71
N PHE A 20 7.88 2.76 4.91
CA PHE A 20 7.61 2.21 6.23
C PHE A 20 8.84 1.56 6.87
N ASN A 21 9.65 0.84 6.10
CA ASN A 21 10.88 0.22 6.60
C ASN A 21 11.92 1.27 7.02
N ILE A 22 12.12 2.31 6.21
CA ILE A 22 13.01 3.43 6.56
C ILE A 22 12.49 4.14 7.82
N ALA A 23 11.18 4.42 7.89
CA ALA A 23 10.58 5.02 9.08
C ALA A 23 10.77 4.14 10.33
N ALA A 24 10.61 2.82 10.22
CA ALA A 24 10.84 1.90 11.32
C ALA A 24 12.29 1.98 11.84
N VAL A 25 13.29 2.01 10.95
CA VAL A 25 14.70 2.16 11.34
C VAL A 25 14.93 3.50 12.05
N VAL A 26 14.36 4.59 11.54
CA VAL A 26 14.46 5.92 12.16
C VAL A 26 13.84 5.94 13.56
N PHE A 27 12.64 5.36 13.73
CA PHE A 27 11.97 5.33 15.04
C PHE A 27 12.62 4.36 16.03
N LEU A 28 13.27 3.31 15.55
CA LEU A 28 14.07 2.40 16.38
C LEU A 28 15.25 3.15 17.01
N ILE A 29 15.98 3.96 16.22
CA ILE A 29 17.09 4.78 16.71
C ILE A 29 16.59 5.87 17.68
N GLY A 30 15.43 6.46 17.39
CA GLY A 30 14.81 7.50 18.23
C GLY A 30 14.06 7.00 19.47
N PHE A 31 14.04 5.69 19.74
CA PHE A 31 13.27 5.07 20.84
C PHE A 31 11.77 5.41 20.86
N HIS A 32 11.20 5.69 19.69
CA HIS A 32 9.79 6.05 19.53
C HIS A 32 8.94 4.78 19.32
N TRP A 33 8.76 3.99 20.39
CA TRP A 33 8.16 2.64 20.32
C TRP A 33 6.76 2.58 19.68
N TRP A 34 5.89 3.56 19.95
CA TRP A 34 4.55 3.64 19.33
C TRP A 34 4.60 3.86 17.82
N TRP A 35 5.52 4.71 17.37
CA TRP A 35 5.73 4.99 15.95
C TRP A 35 6.42 3.84 15.23
N LEU A 36 7.35 3.18 15.92
CA LEU A 36 7.98 1.94 15.44
C LEU A 36 6.94 0.83 15.22
N ALA A 37 6.06 0.58 16.20
CA ALA A 37 5.00 -0.42 16.07
C ALA A 37 4.07 -0.10 14.89
N SER A 38 3.70 1.18 14.73
CA SER A 38 2.86 1.65 13.62
C SER A 38 3.55 1.47 12.26
N ALA A 39 4.85 1.74 12.17
CA ALA A 39 5.64 1.56 10.95
C ALA A 39 5.78 0.08 10.57
N ILE A 40 6.03 -0.79 11.55
CA ILE A 40 6.07 -2.24 11.36
C ILE A 40 4.70 -2.75 10.85
N LEU A 41 3.61 -2.35 11.50
CA LEU A 41 2.25 -2.71 11.07
C LEU A 41 1.94 -2.22 9.64
N GLY A 42 2.36 -1.00 9.29
CA GLY A 42 2.24 -0.48 7.93
C GLY A 42 3.03 -1.30 6.90
N SER A 43 4.24 -1.74 7.25
CA SER A 43 5.04 -2.63 6.41
C SER A 43 4.40 -4.01 6.22
N PHE A 44 3.73 -4.56 7.24
CA PHE A 44 2.98 -5.81 7.08
C PHE A 44 1.72 -5.61 6.24
N TYR A 45 1.00 -4.51 6.45
CA TYR A 45 -0.23 -4.21 5.70
C TYR A 45 0.05 -4.01 4.20
N THR A 46 1.15 -3.36 3.85
CA THR A 46 1.58 -3.27 2.43
C THR A 46 1.87 -4.65 1.83
N GLY A 47 2.45 -5.58 2.60
CA GLY A 47 2.60 -6.97 2.20
C GLY A 47 1.26 -7.66 1.92
N ILE A 48 0.25 -7.46 2.78
CA ILE A 48 -1.12 -7.97 2.58
C ILE A 48 -1.73 -7.42 1.28
N ILE A 49 -1.57 -6.11 1.02
CA ILE A 49 -2.02 -5.50 -0.25
C ILE A 49 -1.31 -6.15 -1.44
N GLY A 50 -0.01 -6.42 -1.34
CA GLY A 50 0.75 -7.14 -2.37
C GLY A 50 0.19 -8.53 -2.67
N GLN A 51 -0.20 -9.29 -1.64
CA GLN A 51 -0.82 -10.61 -1.84
C GLN A 51 -2.18 -10.52 -2.54
N MET A 52 -2.95 -9.46 -2.29
CA MET A 52 -4.23 -9.25 -2.99
C MET A 52 -4.03 -8.99 -4.48
N VAL A 53 -2.89 -8.38 -4.85
CA VAL A 53 -2.52 -8.15 -6.25
C VAL A 53 -1.95 -9.42 -6.90
N HIS A 54 -1.34 -10.31 -6.11
CA HIS A 54 -0.75 -11.58 -6.52
C HIS A 54 -1.34 -12.78 -5.76
N PRO A 55 -2.62 -13.12 -5.98
CA PRO A 55 -3.35 -14.10 -5.16
C PRO A 55 -2.80 -15.54 -5.24
N LYS A 56 -2.00 -15.89 -6.27
CA LYS A 56 -1.38 -17.21 -6.42
C LYS A 56 0.06 -17.26 -5.91
N GLN A 57 0.64 -16.15 -5.47
CA GLN A 57 1.97 -16.13 -4.88
C GLN A 57 1.91 -16.41 -3.38
N THR A 58 2.79 -17.26 -2.89
CA THR A 58 2.89 -17.52 -1.44
C THR A 58 3.58 -16.35 -0.73
N VAL A 59 3.31 -16.18 0.57
CA VAL A 59 3.96 -15.14 1.42
C VAL A 59 5.50 -15.22 1.28
N SER A 60 6.07 -16.42 1.14
CA SER A 60 7.50 -16.63 0.94
C SER A 60 8.01 -16.11 -0.41
N ASP A 61 7.21 -16.19 -1.48
CA ASP A 61 7.59 -15.65 -2.79
C ASP A 61 7.61 -14.12 -2.78
N LEU A 62 6.71 -13.51 -2.02
CA LEU A 62 6.64 -12.06 -1.84
C LEU A 62 7.83 -11.49 -1.07
N THR A 63 8.43 -12.26 -0.15
CA THR A 63 9.64 -11.83 0.58
C THR A 63 10.89 -11.70 -0.29
N GLN A 64 10.94 -12.39 -1.46
CA GLN A 64 12.02 -12.25 -2.43
C GLN A 64 11.84 -11.06 -3.38
N GLY A 65 10.73 -10.31 -3.24
CA GLY A 65 10.36 -9.21 -4.10
C GLY A 65 9.19 -9.60 -5.01
N SER A 66 8.01 -9.08 -4.67
CA SER A 66 6.73 -9.15 -5.40
C SER A 66 6.85 -8.97 -6.92
N VAL A 67 7.85 -8.21 -7.39
CA VAL A 67 7.90 -7.67 -8.76
C VAL A 67 8.73 -8.49 -9.75
N THR A 68 9.62 -9.40 -9.33
CA THR A 68 10.66 -9.96 -10.23
C THR A 68 10.88 -11.47 -10.17
N GLY A 69 10.11 -12.18 -9.35
CA GLY A 69 10.18 -13.64 -9.31
C GLY A 69 9.53 -14.28 -10.53
N ALA A 70 10.05 -15.42 -10.97
CA ALA A 70 9.45 -16.24 -12.03
C ALA A 70 7.98 -16.65 -11.74
N ALA A 71 7.54 -16.53 -10.49
CA ALA A 71 6.15 -16.75 -10.05
C ALA A 71 5.19 -15.66 -10.56
N ALA A 72 5.60 -14.38 -10.59
CA ALA A 72 4.74 -13.26 -11.05
C ALA A 72 4.44 -13.38 -12.54
N THR A 73 5.46 -13.77 -13.32
CA THR A 73 5.36 -13.95 -14.78
C THR A 73 4.46 -15.13 -15.15
N ARG A 74 4.43 -16.18 -14.31
CA ARG A 74 3.54 -17.34 -14.51
C ARG A 74 2.09 -17.02 -14.17
N GLU A 75 1.86 -16.14 -13.21
CA GLU A 75 0.52 -15.73 -12.80
C GLU A 75 -0.15 -14.81 -13.83
N GLU A 76 0.60 -13.89 -14.44
CA GLU A 76 0.13 -12.97 -15.48
C GLU A 76 -0.45 -13.70 -16.70
N ILE A 77 0.07 -14.89 -17.03
CA ILE A 77 -0.40 -15.71 -18.16
C ILE A 77 -1.75 -16.39 -17.86
N GLY A 78 -2.11 -16.53 -16.57
CA GLY A 78 -3.26 -17.32 -16.12
C GLY A 78 -4.47 -16.52 -15.64
N LEU A 79 -4.48 -15.20 -15.78
CA LEU A 79 -5.55 -14.30 -15.32
C LEU A 79 -6.15 -13.51 -16.48
N SER A 80 -7.48 -13.42 -16.52
CA SER A 80 -8.18 -12.58 -17.49
C SER A 80 -8.01 -11.09 -17.17
N GLU A 81 -8.06 -10.21 -18.19
CA GLU A 81 -7.94 -8.75 -18.00
C GLU A 81 -8.96 -8.17 -17.01
N LEU A 82 -10.17 -8.73 -16.98
CA LEU A 82 -11.23 -8.28 -16.08
C LEU A 82 -10.90 -8.58 -14.61
N GLN A 83 -10.28 -9.74 -14.33
CA GLN A 83 -9.82 -10.10 -12.98
C GLN A 83 -8.69 -9.18 -12.51
N HIS A 84 -7.73 -8.88 -13.38
CA HIS A 84 -6.66 -7.92 -13.06
C HIS A 84 -7.20 -6.54 -12.69
N ARG A 85 -8.18 -6.01 -13.45
CA ARG A 85 -8.79 -4.70 -13.15
C ARG A 85 -9.48 -4.67 -11.79
N VAL A 86 -10.16 -5.75 -11.40
CA VAL A 86 -10.83 -5.84 -10.09
C VAL A 86 -9.81 -5.88 -8.96
N LEU A 87 -8.77 -6.71 -9.07
CA LEU A 87 -7.73 -6.85 -8.04
C LEU A 87 -6.95 -5.54 -7.83
N VAL A 88 -6.57 -4.86 -8.92
CA VAL A 88 -5.90 -3.55 -8.84
C VAL A 88 -6.82 -2.50 -8.24
N SER A 89 -8.11 -2.46 -8.62
CA SER A 89 -9.08 -1.52 -8.03
C SER A 89 -9.23 -1.72 -6.52
N GLN A 90 -9.26 -2.98 -6.07
CA GLN A 90 -9.31 -3.30 -4.64
C GLN A 90 -8.02 -2.89 -3.94
N ALA A 91 -6.85 -3.18 -4.51
CA ALA A 91 -5.56 -2.77 -3.98
C ALA A 91 -5.43 -1.24 -3.87
N CYS A 92 -5.89 -0.48 -4.87
CA CYS A 92 -5.95 0.99 -4.83
C CYS A 92 -6.78 1.50 -3.64
N THR A 93 -7.92 0.85 -3.34
CA THR A 93 -8.72 1.18 -2.15
C THR A 93 -7.94 0.94 -0.86
N HIS A 94 -7.25 -0.21 -0.73
CA HIS A 94 -6.46 -0.49 0.46
C HIS A 94 -5.28 0.47 0.63
N VAL A 95 -4.62 0.89 -0.46
CA VAL A 95 -3.58 1.93 -0.41
C VAL A 95 -4.16 3.28 0.04
N GLY A 96 -5.35 3.64 -0.45
CA GLY A 96 -6.08 4.83 0.01
C GLY A 96 -6.36 4.78 1.51
N ILE A 97 -6.89 3.66 2.01
CA ILE A 97 -7.15 3.44 3.44
C ILE A 97 -5.86 3.59 4.25
N LEU A 98 -4.78 2.90 3.85
CA LEU A 98 -3.49 2.97 4.52
C LEU A 98 -2.97 4.41 4.61
N SER A 99 -3.02 5.13 3.49
CA SER A 99 -2.53 6.51 3.41
C SER A 99 -3.37 7.46 4.28
N GLY A 100 -4.70 7.35 4.20
CA GLY A 100 -5.62 8.19 4.98
C GLY A 100 -5.53 7.93 6.49
N VAL A 101 -5.43 6.66 6.90
CA VAL A 101 -5.23 6.27 8.30
C VAL A 101 -3.87 6.76 8.80
N THR A 102 -2.81 6.59 8.02
CA THR A 102 -1.46 7.06 8.39
C THR A 102 -1.44 8.58 8.59
N ILE A 103 -2.00 9.33 7.64
CA ILE A 103 -2.09 10.80 7.72
C ILE A 103 -2.95 11.22 8.92
N GLY A 104 -4.09 10.56 9.14
CA GLY A 104 -4.98 10.81 10.26
C GLY A 104 -4.31 10.58 11.61
N ILE A 105 -3.55 9.48 11.76
CA ILE A 105 -2.78 9.19 12.98
C ILE A 105 -1.69 10.24 13.19
N VAL A 106 -0.89 10.53 12.16
CA VAL A 106 0.18 11.55 12.24
C VAL A 106 -0.39 12.90 12.66
N LEU A 107 -1.40 13.40 11.95
CA LEU A 107 -2.03 14.67 12.29
C LEU A 107 -2.74 14.64 13.65
N GLY A 108 -3.33 13.51 14.03
CA GLY A 108 -3.98 13.35 15.33
C GLY A 108 -2.99 13.51 16.49
N THR A 109 -1.79 12.93 16.36
CA THR A 109 -0.73 13.10 17.37
C THR A 109 -0.18 14.53 17.45
N VAL A 110 -0.14 15.26 16.34
CA VAL A 110 0.34 16.65 16.29
C VAL A 110 -0.71 17.64 16.80
N LEU A 111 -1.98 17.43 16.45
CA LEU A 111 -3.08 18.35 16.74
C LEU A 111 -3.73 18.15 18.12
N GLY A 112 -3.43 17.05 18.81
CA GLY A 112 -3.92 16.76 20.16
C GLY A 112 -5.44 16.83 20.26
N TRP A 113 -5.96 17.79 21.03
CA TRP A 113 -7.41 17.99 21.24
C TRP A 113 -8.22 18.29 19.96
N ARG A 114 -7.54 18.69 18.87
CA ARG A 114 -8.13 18.98 17.55
C ARG A 114 -8.14 17.78 16.61
N TRP A 115 -8.14 16.56 17.17
CA TRP A 115 -8.13 15.29 16.44
C TRP A 115 -9.26 15.15 15.40
N TYR A 116 -10.40 15.83 15.59
CA TYR A 116 -11.51 15.82 14.63
C TYR A 116 -11.12 16.40 13.27
N PHE A 117 -10.24 17.40 13.21
CA PHE A 117 -9.69 17.88 11.94
C PHE A 117 -8.75 16.86 11.30
N ALA A 118 -7.96 16.14 12.10
CA ALA A 118 -7.11 15.06 11.59
C ALA A 118 -7.93 13.91 10.98
N ALA A 119 -9.06 13.57 11.59
CA ALA A 119 -9.99 12.57 11.05
C ALA A 119 -10.58 13.02 9.70
N ILE A 120 -11.00 14.29 9.57
CA ILE A 120 -11.52 14.84 8.32
C ILE A 120 -10.44 14.82 7.23
N VAL A 121 -9.22 15.28 7.54
CA VAL A 121 -8.12 15.29 6.58
C VAL A 121 -7.74 13.86 6.17
N GLY A 122 -7.65 12.94 7.13
CA GLY A 122 -7.39 11.52 6.86
C GLY A 122 -8.46 10.90 5.95
N PHE A 123 -9.73 11.20 6.20
CA PHE A 123 -10.85 10.75 5.35
C PHE A 123 -10.77 11.32 3.93
N ILE A 124 -10.48 12.63 3.80
CA ILE A 124 -10.28 13.26 2.49
C ILE A 124 -9.11 12.58 1.76
N CYS A 125 -7.95 12.41 2.41
CA CYS A 125 -6.81 11.73 1.82
C CYS A 125 -7.14 10.30 1.38
N LEU A 126 -7.89 9.54 2.19
CA LEU A 126 -8.34 8.19 1.85
C LEU A 126 -9.12 8.17 0.54
N VAL A 127 -10.14 9.03 0.43
CA VAL A 127 -11.03 9.09 -0.73
C VAL A 127 -10.27 9.56 -1.97
N PHE A 128 -9.49 10.64 -1.84
CA PHE A 128 -8.80 11.23 -2.99
C PHE A 128 -7.65 10.36 -3.49
N ILE A 129 -6.81 9.80 -2.61
CA ILE A 129 -5.70 8.93 -3.02
C ILE A 129 -6.26 7.66 -3.68
N GLY A 130 -7.27 7.04 -3.07
CA GLY A 130 -7.93 5.86 -3.64
C GLY A 130 -8.56 6.15 -5.00
N ALA A 131 -9.22 7.30 -5.17
CA ALA A 131 -9.82 7.71 -6.44
C ALA A 131 -8.77 8.02 -7.51
N ILE A 132 -7.71 8.76 -7.17
CA ILE A 132 -6.63 9.11 -8.10
C ILE A 132 -5.92 7.85 -8.61
N LEU A 133 -5.59 6.92 -7.71
CA LEU A 133 -4.98 5.63 -8.08
C LEU A 133 -5.93 4.83 -8.99
N LYS A 134 -7.22 4.77 -8.67
CA LYS A 134 -8.19 4.10 -9.54
C LYS A 134 -8.28 4.75 -10.92
N VAL A 135 -8.24 6.07 -11.04
CA VAL A 135 -8.25 6.74 -12.35
C VAL A 135 -6.99 6.41 -13.12
N LEU A 136 -5.81 6.58 -12.50
CA LEU A 136 -4.50 6.32 -13.12
C LEU A 136 -4.33 4.89 -13.63
N PHE A 137 -4.84 3.91 -12.89
CA PHE A 137 -4.67 2.48 -13.24
C PHE A 137 -5.90 1.86 -13.93
N ARG A 138 -7.02 2.58 -14.07
CA ARG A 138 -8.19 2.16 -14.87
C ARG A 138 -8.13 2.64 -16.32
N SER A 139 -7.45 3.78 -16.57
CA SER A 139 -7.33 4.42 -17.89
C SER A 139 -6.18 3.89 -18.76
N VAL A 140 -5.38 2.96 -18.25
CA VAL A 140 -4.31 2.23 -18.96
C VAL A 140 -4.74 0.80 -19.21
#